data_AF-A0A938GL00-F1
#
_entry.id   AF-A0A938GL00-F1
#
_cell.length_a   1.000
_cell.length_b   1.000
_cell.length_c   1.000
_cell.angle_alpha   90.00
_cell.angle_beta   90.00
_cell.angle_gamma   90.00
#
_symmetry.space_group_name_H-M   'P 1'
#
loop_
_entity.id
_entity.type
_entity.pdbx_description
1 polymer ?
#
loop_
_entity_poly.entity_id
_entity_poly.type
_entity_poly.pdbx_seq_one_letter_code
_entity_poly.pdbx_strand_id
1 'polypeptide(L)'
;MKLRISGNRSQDGSALAHCLWMTMLVGMGAYSLIGLSSQRVRMAHNRTDFNEAFYHAENAVQWAARHIADDTSPAGTFSKAAGTMSLPYYNALTNTTASGFKDAQVIVTAATNGAAGVFTVQATALVGNKTRTLLATVKKEPPSKVFDYEYFLNNWGWWWGSTITGNGDNRSNWDFDFRYDPIVNGAVTATGEIAANNVPINPFNRATVPLNGLAKTDPLAYLKDGSERVKMPNLKDFTEYSAMAAAKGGTLNAPGISISGTHTNTLKPSVYIVGTDASPIVINGPVVIPGDVIIKGKITGKGTLYVGGNLYVAGDLSYKNRADYSTPPETMSAASRDSWVLNNANKDLVGFAVRESIFGGNPNSTTWKSACFDPSVYGLKNVGGEANLGADGIAGTPDDGVAYKDTNGDGTADSAWYDADGDGTVDSNYVYANLTVTAAKAAGFENYPINAVTGLPEDFNLLASNSFNRMDGVFYCNHALALRSTLTGLIGNGSVICRDEAMVFSGWLRFNYDSRVHSRYATSPNLFIDLGLPEANTIGLLSLQEISPQPIL
;
A
#
# COMPACT_ATOMS: atom_id res chain seq x y z
N MET A 1 -87.65 61.50 -49.92
CA MET A 1 -87.25 60.18 -49.37
C MET A 1 -85.78 60.29 -48.93
N LYS A 2 -85.51 60.53 -47.65
CA LYS A 2 -84.14 60.65 -47.09
C LYS A 2 -83.71 59.28 -46.58
N LEU A 3 -82.82 58.60 -47.31
CA LEU A 3 -82.16 57.38 -46.85
C LEU A 3 -81.13 57.74 -45.76
N ARG A 4 -81.44 57.41 -44.51
CA ARG A 4 -80.46 57.39 -43.42
C ARG A 4 -79.61 56.13 -43.55
N ILE A 5 -78.36 56.28 -43.99
CA ILE A 5 -77.34 55.25 -43.91
C ILE A 5 -76.71 55.35 -42.52
N SER A 6 -76.94 54.35 -41.66
CA SER A 6 -76.39 54.27 -40.31
C SER A 6 -74.87 53.96 -40.34
N GLY A 7 -74.06 54.81 -39.71
CA GLY A 7 -72.59 54.75 -39.71
C GLY A 7 -71.92 53.78 -38.73
N ASN A 8 -72.57 52.69 -38.31
CA ASN A 8 -72.04 51.80 -37.27
C ASN A 8 -71.11 50.68 -37.77
N ARG A 9 -70.83 50.55 -39.08
CA ARG A 9 -69.98 49.46 -39.60
C ARG A 9 -68.46 49.65 -39.45
N SER A 10 -68.01 50.79 -38.92
CA SER A 10 -66.57 51.10 -38.80
C SER A 10 -65.89 50.54 -37.54
N GLN A 11 -66.64 50.22 -36.48
CA GLN A 11 -66.06 49.76 -35.21
C GLN A 11 -65.90 48.24 -35.14
N ASP A 12 -66.78 47.49 -35.80
CA ASP A 12 -66.73 46.02 -35.82
C ASP A 12 -65.50 45.48 -36.58
N GLY A 13 -65.05 46.19 -37.62
CA GLY A 13 -63.85 45.85 -38.38
C GLY A 13 -62.55 46.05 -37.61
N SER A 14 -62.47 47.06 -36.73
CA SER A 14 -61.25 47.33 -35.95
C SER A 14 -61.09 46.38 -34.77
N ALA A 15 -62.20 45.95 -34.16
CA ALA A 15 -62.19 44.94 -33.09
C ALA A 15 -61.73 43.57 -33.62
N LEU A 16 -62.25 43.14 -34.78
CA LEU A 16 -61.82 41.91 -35.43
C LEU A 16 -60.33 41.94 -35.80
N ALA A 17 -59.85 43.06 -36.34
CA ALA A 17 -58.43 43.23 -36.67
C ALA A 17 -57.53 43.18 -35.42
N HIS A 18 -57.93 43.81 -34.32
CA HIS A 18 -57.19 43.74 -33.04
C HIS A 18 -57.19 42.32 -32.47
N CYS A 19 -58.33 41.62 -32.47
CA CYS A 19 -58.40 40.23 -32.04
C CYS A 19 -57.48 39.32 -32.88
N LEU A 20 -57.44 39.52 -34.21
CA LEU A 20 -56.58 38.73 -35.10
C LEU A 20 -55.09 39.00 -34.84
N TRP A 21 -54.71 40.27 -34.65
CA TRP A 21 -53.34 40.68 -34.33
C TRP A 21 -52.88 40.12 -32.97
N MET A 22 -53.72 40.22 -31.95
CA MET A 22 -53.43 39.67 -30.63
C MET A 22 -53.33 38.14 -30.65
N THR A 23 -54.19 37.47 -31.40
CA THR A 23 -54.13 36.00 -31.55
C THR A 23 -52.85 35.58 -32.27
N MET A 24 -52.42 36.33 -33.28
CA MET A 24 -51.17 36.06 -34.00
C MET A 24 -49.94 36.28 -33.10
N LEU A 25 -49.90 37.36 -32.31
CA LEU A 25 -48.84 37.62 -31.32
C LEU A 25 -48.77 36.52 -30.25
N VAL A 26 -49.91 36.12 -29.70
CA VAL A 26 -49.97 35.04 -28.70
C VAL A 26 -49.58 33.70 -29.33
N GLY A 27 -50.01 33.42 -30.55
CA GLY A 27 -49.64 32.20 -31.30
C GLY A 27 -48.15 32.12 -31.58
N MET A 28 -47.52 33.22 -32.01
CA MET A 28 -46.07 33.31 -32.20
C MET A 28 -45.33 33.13 -30.87
N GLY A 29 -45.79 33.78 -29.79
CA GLY A 29 -45.22 33.63 -28.45
C GLY A 29 -45.29 32.19 -27.94
N ALA A 30 -46.44 31.54 -28.08
CA ALA A 30 -46.64 30.14 -27.71
C ALA A 30 -45.74 29.20 -28.53
N TYR A 31 -45.64 29.40 -29.84
CA TYR A 31 -44.76 28.62 -30.71
C TYR A 31 -43.29 28.77 -30.31
N SER A 32 -42.81 29.99 -30.05
CA SER A 32 -41.45 30.24 -29.58
C SER A 32 -41.16 29.59 -28.22
N LEU A 33 -42.11 29.66 -27.27
CA LEU A 33 -41.96 29.02 -25.96
C LEU A 33 -41.91 27.49 -26.06
N ILE A 34 -42.75 26.88 -26.90
CA ILE A 34 -42.71 25.44 -27.17
C ILE A 34 -41.39 25.06 -27.85
N GLY A 35 -40.92 25.85 -28.81
CA GLY A 35 -39.63 25.66 -29.46
C GLY A 35 -38.47 25.67 -28.47
N LEU A 36 -38.37 26.69 -27.62
CA LEU A 36 -37.35 26.80 -26.57
C LEU A 36 -37.45 25.66 -25.55
N SER A 37 -38.67 25.30 -25.13
CA SER A 37 -38.90 24.17 -24.22
C SER A 37 -38.40 22.86 -24.83
N SER A 38 -38.76 22.58 -26.09
CA SER A 38 -38.31 21.38 -26.80
C SER A 38 -36.78 21.32 -26.96
N GLN A 39 -36.13 22.46 -27.23
CA GLN A 39 -34.67 22.54 -27.29
C GLN A 39 -34.04 22.28 -25.93
N ARG A 40 -34.56 22.87 -24.84
CA ARG A 40 -34.07 22.63 -23.48
C ARG A 40 -34.20 21.16 -23.08
N VAL A 41 -35.34 20.54 -23.37
CA VAL A 41 -35.56 19.12 -23.11
C VAL A 41 -34.57 18.26 -23.90
N ARG A 42 -34.36 18.53 -25.19
CA ARG A 42 -33.35 17.81 -25.99
C ARG A 42 -31.93 18.01 -25.48
N MET A 43 -31.57 19.22 -25.06
CA MET A 43 -30.25 19.50 -24.47
C MET A 43 -30.06 18.75 -23.15
N ALA A 44 -31.10 18.69 -22.31
CA ALA A 44 -31.08 17.94 -21.06
C ALA A 44 -30.93 16.42 -21.31
N HIS A 45 -31.68 15.86 -22.26
CA HIS A 45 -31.52 14.47 -22.67
C HIS A 45 -30.12 14.20 -23.23
N ASN A 46 -29.64 15.01 -24.16
CA ASN A 46 -28.28 14.84 -24.70
C ASN A 46 -27.21 14.86 -23.60
N ARG A 47 -27.34 15.73 -22.59
CA ARG A 47 -26.41 15.79 -21.45
C ARG A 47 -26.50 14.53 -20.59
N THR A 48 -27.69 13.99 -20.43
CA THR A 48 -27.93 12.74 -19.70
C THR A 48 -27.27 11.57 -20.44
N ASP A 49 -27.54 11.41 -21.75
CA ASP A 49 -26.92 10.37 -22.59
C ASP A 49 -25.38 10.46 -22.59
N PHE A 50 -24.82 11.67 -22.57
CA PHE A 50 -23.36 11.88 -22.48
C PHE A 50 -22.78 11.40 -21.14
N ASN A 51 -23.45 11.73 -20.04
CA ASN A 51 -23.03 11.29 -18.71
C ASN A 51 -23.17 9.78 -18.58
N GLU A 52 -24.27 9.20 -19.06
CA GLU A 52 -24.48 7.75 -19.06
C GLU A 52 -23.41 7.04 -19.90
N ALA A 53 -23.12 7.51 -21.11
CA ALA A 53 -22.05 6.94 -21.94
C ALA A 53 -20.69 7.01 -21.24
N PHE A 54 -20.41 8.09 -20.50
CA PHE A 54 -19.18 8.19 -19.69
C PHE A 54 -19.16 7.14 -18.57
N TYR A 55 -20.22 7.01 -17.78
CA TYR A 55 -20.30 6.01 -16.70
C TYR A 55 -20.19 4.58 -17.23
N HIS A 56 -20.79 4.27 -18.38
CA HIS A 56 -20.66 2.94 -18.98
C HIS A 56 -19.22 2.67 -19.45
N ALA A 57 -18.54 3.67 -20.02
CA ALA A 57 -17.13 3.55 -20.39
C ALA A 57 -16.23 3.37 -19.16
N GLU A 58 -16.49 4.09 -18.07
CA GLU A 58 -15.75 3.95 -16.81
C GLU A 58 -15.94 2.57 -16.20
N ASN A 59 -17.17 2.05 -16.16
CA ASN A 59 -17.43 0.69 -15.71
C ASN A 59 -16.71 -0.36 -16.57
N ALA A 60 -16.59 -0.13 -17.88
CA ALA A 60 -15.81 -1.02 -18.75
C ALA A 60 -14.31 -0.95 -18.44
N VAL A 61 -13.76 0.23 -18.09
CA VAL A 61 -12.38 0.35 -17.57
C VAL A 61 -12.20 -0.45 -16.28
N GLN A 62 -13.15 -0.36 -15.34
CA GLN A 62 -13.09 -1.12 -14.08
C GLN A 62 -13.14 -2.64 -14.33
N TRP A 63 -14.00 -3.09 -15.24
CA TRP A 63 -14.04 -4.48 -15.67
C TRP A 63 -12.69 -4.92 -16.27
N ALA A 64 -12.09 -4.09 -17.15
CA ALA A 64 -10.80 -4.38 -17.76
C ALA A 64 -9.67 -4.45 -16.73
N ALA A 65 -9.67 -3.56 -15.75
CA ALA A 65 -8.70 -3.57 -14.66
C ALA A 65 -8.78 -4.87 -13.85
N ARG A 66 -10.00 -5.35 -13.56
CA ARG A 66 -10.20 -6.65 -12.91
C ARG A 66 -9.74 -7.81 -13.80
N HIS A 67 -10.09 -7.79 -15.08
CA HIS A 67 -9.65 -8.80 -16.04
C HIS A 67 -8.12 -8.89 -16.13
N ILE A 68 -7.42 -7.74 -16.13
CA ILE A 68 -5.95 -7.68 -16.10
C ILE A 68 -5.39 -8.31 -14.83
N ALA A 69 -6.02 -8.07 -13.68
CA ALA A 69 -5.58 -8.66 -12.41
C ALA A 69 -5.69 -10.20 -12.44
N ASP A 70 -6.82 -10.73 -12.94
CA ASP A 70 -7.11 -12.16 -12.88
C ASP A 70 -6.44 -12.98 -14.01
N ASP A 71 -6.19 -12.39 -15.18
CA ASP A 71 -5.66 -13.11 -16.35
C ASP A 71 -4.13 -12.94 -16.51
N THR A 72 -3.46 -14.03 -16.87
CA THR A 72 -2.02 -14.05 -17.18
C THR A 72 -1.71 -13.48 -18.57
N SER A 73 -2.70 -13.41 -19.46
CA SER A 73 -2.60 -12.88 -20.83
C SER A 73 -3.82 -12.00 -21.18
N PRO A 74 -4.02 -10.86 -20.50
CA PRO A 74 -5.27 -10.09 -20.57
C PRO A 74 -5.46 -9.26 -21.85
N ALA A 75 -4.53 -9.36 -22.81
CA ALA A 75 -4.61 -8.57 -24.03
C ALA A 75 -5.70 -9.10 -24.97
N GLY A 76 -6.57 -8.21 -25.44
CA GLY A 76 -7.71 -8.62 -26.26
C GLY A 76 -8.72 -7.50 -26.51
N THR A 77 -9.77 -7.83 -27.26
CA THR A 77 -10.95 -6.96 -27.47
C THR A 77 -12.17 -7.65 -26.90
N PHE A 78 -12.92 -6.92 -26.07
CA PHE A 78 -14.04 -7.42 -25.32
C PHE A 78 -15.23 -6.48 -25.52
N SER A 79 -16.43 -7.01 -25.76
CA SER A 79 -17.62 -6.18 -25.92
C SER A 79 -18.85 -6.83 -25.32
N LYS A 80 -19.83 -5.99 -24.96
CA LYS A 80 -21.10 -6.48 -24.43
C LYS A 80 -21.89 -7.18 -25.53
N ALA A 81 -21.88 -6.64 -26.76
CA ALA A 81 -22.54 -7.25 -27.91
C ALA A 81 -22.01 -8.65 -28.26
N ALA A 82 -20.69 -8.88 -28.15
CA ALA A 82 -20.09 -10.20 -28.39
C ALA A 82 -20.24 -11.16 -27.19
N GLY A 83 -20.79 -10.71 -26.06
CA GLY A 83 -20.90 -11.50 -24.84
C GLY A 83 -19.57 -11.77 -24.12
N THR A 84 -18.47 -11.16 -24.56
CA THR A 84 -17.13 -11.35 -24.00
C THR A 84 -16.82 -10.39 -22.85
N MET A 85 -17.64 -9.36 -22.65
CA MET A 85 -17.59 -8.46 -21.51
C MET A 85 -18.88 -8.57 -20.68
N SER A 86 -18.73 -8.93 -19.41
CA SER A 86 -19.84 -8.98 -18.46
C SER A 86 -19.89 -7.69 -17.65
N LEU A 87 -21.02 -6.98 -17.69
CA LEU A 87 -21.28 -5.79 -16.89
C LEU A 87 -22.44 -6.11 -15.93
N PRO A 88 -22.17 -6.63 -14.71
CA PRO A 88 -23.19 -7.17 -13.81
C PRO A 88 -24.32 -6.18 -13.49
N TYR A 89 -23.99 -4.90 -13.32
CA TYR A 89 -24.98 -3.84 -13.06
C TYR A 89 -26.01 -3.69 -14.20
N TYR A 90 -25.64 -4.05 -15.43
CA TYR A 90 -26.55 -3.98 -16.57
C TYR A 90 -27.64 -5.03 -16.51
N ASN A 91 -27.33 -6.22 -15.99
CA ASN A 91 -28.31 -7.30 -15.83
C ASN A 91 -29.36 -6.96 -14.76
N ALA A 92 -29.06 -6.03 -13.85
CA ALA A 92 -29.98 -5.56 -12.81
C ALA A 92 -30.94 -4.45 -13.28
N LEU A 93 -30.75 -3.90 -14.50
CA LEU A 93 -31.66 -2.90 -15.04
C LEU A 93 -32.96 -3.57 -15.52
N THR A 94 -34.05 -3.35 -14.79
CA THR A 94 -35.39 -3.90 -15.08
C THR A 94 -35.99 -3.41 -16.40
N ASN A 95 -35.42 -2.34 -16.99
CA ASN A 95 -35.79 -1.84 -18.31
C ASN A 95 -34.54 -1.42 -19.10
N THR A 96 -33.91 -2.39 -19.76
CA THR A 96 -32.74 -2.20 -20.65
C THR A 96 -33.01 -1.26 -21.83
N THR A 97 -34.28 -1.01 -22.16
CA THR A 97 -34.67 -0.10 -23.26
C THR A 97 -34.77 1.35 -22.80
N ALA A 98 -35.02 1.59 -21.51
CA ALA A 98 -35.14 2.93 -20.93
C ALA A 98 -33.80 3.61 -20.66
N SER A 99 -32.71 2.84 -20.48
CA SER A 99 -31.37 3.39 -20.22
C SER A 99 -30.68 3.94 -21.47
N GLY A 100 -31.24 3.75 -22.67
CA GLY A 100 -30.61 4.18 -23.93
C GLY A 100 -29.27 3.51 -24.25
N PHE A 101 -28.74 2.66 -23.36
CA PHE A 101 -27.48 1.96 -23.53
C PHE A 101 -27.57 0.98 -24.69
N LYS A 102 -26.62 1.10 -25.62
CA LYS A 102 -26.55 0.25 -26.81
C LYS A 102 -25.46 -0.78 -26.70
N ASP A 103 -24.24 -0.33 -26.41
CA ASP A 103 -23.08 -1.21 -26.33
C ASP A 103 -21.92 -0.56 -25.57
N ALA A 104 -20.99 -1.40 -25.14
CA ALA A 104 -19.69 -1.00 -24.63
C ALA A 104 -18.63 -2.00 -25.10
N GLN A 105 -17.43 -1.50 -25.35
CA GLN A 105 -16.27 -2.26 -25.78
C GLN A 105 -15.04 -1.80 -25.04
N VAL A 106 -14.16 -2.75 -24.75
CA VAL A 106 -12.83 -2.52 -24.20
C VAL A 106 -11.79 -3.18 -25.08
N ILE A 107 -10.69 -2.48 -25.32
CA ILE A 107 -9.51 -2.99 -25.98
C ILE A 107 -8.36 -2.91 -24.98
N VAL A 108 -7.80 -4.05 -24.61
CA VAL A 108 -6.64 -4.17 -23.73
C VAL A 108 -5.42 -4.50 -24.58
N THR A 109 -4.39 -3.67 -24.50
CA THR A 109 -3.12 -3.86 -25.23
C THR A 109 -1.95 -3.75 -24.26
N ALA A 110 -0.93 -4.59 -24.42
CA ALA A 110 0.31 -4.41 -23.69
C ALA A 110 0.96 -3.06 -24.07
N ALA A 111 1.56 -2.38 -23.10
CA ALA A 111 2.18 -1.08 -23.35
C ALA A 111 3.35 -1.22 -24.35
N THR A 112 3.39 -0.33 -25.33
CA THR A 112 4.37 -0.35 -26.43
C THR A 112 5.80 -0.01 -25.99
N ASN A 113 5.97 0.53 -24.79
CA ASN A 113 7.27 0.88 -24.21
C ASN A 113 8.01 -0.32 -23.58
N GLY A 114 7.45 -1.53 -23.66
CA GLY A 114 8.09 -2.74 -23.13
C GLY A 114 8.09 -2.85 -21.60
N ALA A 115 7.35 -1.99 -20.91
CA ALA A 115 7.18 -2.10 -19.46
C ALA A 115 6.30 -3.33 -19.14
N ALA A 116 6.93 -4.38 -18.60
CA ALA A 116 6.24 -5.59 -18.21
C ALA A 116 5.08 -5.29 -17.23
N GLY A 117 3.94 -5.97 -17.43
CA GLY A 117 2.75 -5.80 -16.59
C GLY A 117 2.00 -4.47 -16.79
N VAL A 118 2.39 -3.62 -17.75
CA VAL A 118 1.67 -2.38 -18.06
C VAL A 118 0.80 -2.56 -19.29
N PHE A 119 -0.46 -2.15 -19.19
CA PHE A 119 -1.48 -2.28 -20.21
C PHE A 119 -2.14 -0.94 -20.50
N THR A 120 -2.45 -0.71 -21.78
CA THR A 120 -3.33 0.37 -22.22
C THR A 120 -4.73 -0.20 -22.40
N VAL A 121 -5.71 0.40 -21.71
CA VAL A 121 -7.12 0.06 -21.76
C VAL A 121 -7.86 1.18 -22.47
N GLN A 122 -8.44 0.89 -23.63
CA GLN A 122 -9.34 1.80 -24.32
C GLN A 122 -10.78 1.30 -24.16
N ALA A 123 -11.59 2.05 -23.41
CA ALA A 123 -12.99 1.71 -23.16
C ALA A 123 -13.93 2.69 -23.87
N THR A 124 -14.81 2.17 -24.72
CA THR A 124 -15.80 2.95 -25.46
C THR A 124 -17.21 2.50 -25.08
N ALA A 125 -18.12 3.45 -24.86
CA ALA A 125 -19.54 3.13 -24.68
C ALA A 125 -20.44 4.05 -25.52
N LEU A 126 -21.59 3.50 -25.93
CA LEU A 126 -22.60 4.15 -26.75
C LEU A 126 -23.96 4.15 -26.02
N VAL A 127 -24.50 5.34 -25.77
CA VAL A 127 -25.84 5.57 -25.24
C VAL A 127 -26.60 6.49 -26.19
N GLY A 128 -27.77 6.07 -26.65
CA GLY A 128 -28.53 6.80 -27.65
C GLY A 128 -27.72 7.00 -28.95
N ASN A 129 -27.27 8.23 -29.22
CA ASN A 129 -26.35 8.55 -30.30
C ASN A 129 -25.03 9.18 -29.82
N LYS A 130 -24.75 9.09 -28.52
CA LYS A 130 -23.57 9.66 -27.87
C LYS A 130 -22.56 8.55 -27.59
N THR A 131 -21.35 8.77 -28.07
CA THR A 131 -20.22 7.88 -27.83
C THR A 131 -19.19 8.59 -26.97
N ARG A 132 -18.65 7.89 -25.98
CA ARG A 132 -17.57 8.35 -25.11
C ARG A 132 -16.47 7.28 -25.09
N THR A 133 -15.22 7.72 -25.11
CA THR A 133 -14.07 6.82 -25.05
C THR A 133 -13.08 7.28 -23.99
N LEU A 134 -12.73 6.37 -23.09
CA LEU A 134 -11.71 6.55 -22.06
C LEU A 134 -10.47 5.76 -22.43
N LEU A 135 -9.31 6.36 -22.17
CA LEU A 135 -8.02 5.72 -22.27
C LEU A 135 -7.39 5.69 -20.87
N ALA A 136 -7.06 4.50 -20.41
CA ALA A 136 -6.39 4.27 -19.14
C ALA A 136 -5.07 3.53 -19.34
N THR A 137 -4.08 3.85 -18.51
CA THR A 137 -2.88 3.02 -18.36
C THR A 137 -2.99 2.29 -17.03
N VAL A 138 -2.97 0.96 -17.07
CA VAL A 138 -3.15 0.08 -15.92
C VAL A 138 -1.90 -0.77 -15.75
N LYS A 139 -1.39 -0.88 -14.52
CA LYS A 139 -0.28 -1.76 -14.17
C LYS A 139 -0.79 -2.91 -13.32
N LYS A 140 -0.53 -4.14 -13.75
CA LYS A 140 -0.66 -5.36 -12.94
C LYS A 140 0.47 -5.39 -11.91
N GLU A 141 0.14 -5.76 -10.68
CA GLU A 141 1.10 -5.96 -9.58
C GLU A 141 2.03 -4.73 -9.41
N PRO A 142 1.46 -3.52 -9.22
CA PRO A 142 2.28 -2.34 -9.01
C PRO A 142 3.12 -2.46 -7.74
N PRO A 143 4.37 -1.93 -7.73
CA PRO A 143 5.21 -1.92 -6.54
C PRO A 143 4.48 -1.32 -5.34
N SER A 144 4.59 -1.97 -4.19
CA SER A 144 3.99 -1.50 -2.95
C SER A 144 4.62 -0.18 -2.50
N LYS A 145 3.81 0.87 -2.41
CA LYS A 145 4.24 2.20 -1.95
C LYS A 145 4.67 2.22 -0.48
N VAL A 146 4.39 1.17 0.29
CA VAL A 146 4.83 1.08 1.69
C VAL A 146 6.35 1.11 1.82
N PHE A 147 7.07 0.65 0.80
CA PHE A 147 8.54 0.64 0.79
C PHE A 147 9.17 1.95 0.34
N ASP A 148 8.37 2.98 0.04
CA ASP A 148 8.88 4.33 -0.27
C ASP A 148 9.39 5.06 0.98
N TYR A 149 9.12 4.50 2.15
CA TYR A 149 9.39 5.09 3.45
C TYR A 149 10.51 4.34 4.17
N GLU A 150 11.28 5.07 4.96
CA GLU A 150 12.22 4.53 5.93
C GLU A 150 11.48 3.82 7.06
N TYR A 151 10.41 4.45 7.54
CA TYR A 151 9.63 4.02 8.68
C TYR A 151 8.16 4.16 8.32
N PHE A 152 7.42 3.06 8.37
CA PHE A 152 5.98 3.09 8.12
C PHE A 152 5.23 2.17 9.09
N LEU A 153 4.37 2.78 9.90
CA LEU A 153 3.35 2.08 10.68
C LEU A 153 1.97 2.30 10.05
N ASN A 154 1.17 1.25 9.95
CA ASN A 154 -0.21 1.41 9.48
C ASN A 154 -1.03 2.22 10.50
N ASN A 155 -0.86 1.96 11.79
CA ASN A 155 -1.66 2.59 12.83
C ASN A 155 -0.99 3.90 13.28
N TRP A 156 -0.91 4.12 14.60
CA TRP A 156 -0.23 5.27 15.18
C TRP A 156 1.29 5.11 15.02
N GLY A 157 1.92 6.01 14.26
CA GLY A 157 3.37 6.09 14.14
C GLY A 157 4.04 6.85 15.29
N TRP A 158 5.19 6.42 15.80
CA TRP A 158 5.89 7.20 16.83
C TRP A 158 7.42 7.15 16.76
N TRP A 159 8.02 8.29 17.10
CA TRP A 159 9.46 8.43 17.28
C TRP A 159 9.77 9.08 18.63
N TRP A 160 10.01 8.26 19.64
CA TRP A 160 10.17 8.71 21.01
C TRP A 160 11.61 8.53 21.51
N GLY A 161 12.43 9.57 21.34
CA GLY A 161 13.84 9.55 21.75
C GLY A 161 14.67 10.67 21.12
N SER A 162 15.45 11.38 21.93
CA SER A 162 16.35 12.46 21.47
C SER A 162 17.57 11.97 20.72
N THR A 163 17.78 10.66 20.71
CA THR A 163 18.92 9.97 20.11
C THR A 163 18.56 9.26 18.82
N ILE A 164 17.38 9.55 18.27
CA ILE A 164 16.89 9.01 17.01
C ILE A 164 17.26 9.96 15.87
N THR A 165 17.80 9.40 14.80
CA THR A 165 18.01 10.06 13.53
C THR A 165 17.47 9.18 12.43
N GLY A 166 16.53 9.65 11.64
CA GLY A 166 16.18 8.97 10.39
C GLY A 166 16.45 9.86 9.20
N ASN A 167 16.96 9.21 8.15
CA ASN A 167 17.40 9.82 6.92
C ASN A 167 16.59 9.27 5.74
N GLY A 168 15.29 9.46 5.85
CA GLY A 168 14.30 9.16 4.84
C GLY A 168 12.90 9.48 5.31
N ASP A 169 11.93 9.20 4.42
CA ASP A 169 10.55 9.57 4.65
C ASP A 169 9.90 8.65 5.69
N ASN A 170 9.00 9.22 6.50
CA ASN A 170 8.31 8.57 7.59
C ASN A 170 6.81 8.64 7.32
N ARG A 171 6.08 7.57 7.66
CA ARG A 171 4.65 7.52 7.43
C ARG A 171 3.85 6.81 8.52
N SER A 172 2.63 7.29 8.73
CA SER A 172 1.54 6.58 9.40
C SER A 172 0.25 6.61 8.56
N ASN A 173 -0.57 5.55 8.57
CA ASN A 173 -1.96 5.64 8.08
C ASN A 173 -2.94 6.15 9.16
N TRP A 174 -2.42 6.49 10.35
CA TRP A 174 -3.10 7.30 11.35
C TRP A 174 -2.25 8.53 11.73
N ASP A 175 -2.25 8.91 13.00
CA ASP A 175 -1.42 9.95 13.61
C ASP A 175 0.05 9.55 13.66
N PHE A 176 0.93 10.55 13.64
CA PHE A 176 2.36 10.37 13.87
C PHE A 176 2.81 11.26 15.03
N ASP A 177 3.32 10.67 16.11
CA ASP A 177 3.76 11.42 17.30
C ASP A 177 5.28 11.37 17.51
N PHE A 178 5.87 12.54 17.78
CA PHE A 178 7.27 12.67 18.12
C PHE A 178 7.48 13.02 19.58
N ARG A 179 8.60 12.55 20.14
CA ARG A 179 8.97 12.89 21.50
C ARG A 179 10.49 13.02 21.66
N TYR A 180 10.88 14.03 22.42
CA TYR A 180 12.27 14.37 22.75
C TYR A 180 13.14 14.88 21.58
N ASP A 181 12.58 15.61 20.60
CA ASP A 181 13.32 16.32 19.55
C ASP A 181 14.23 15.46 18.63
N PRO A 182 13.72 14.37 18.01
CA PRO A 182 14.51 13.55 17.09
C PRO A 182 14.93 14.30 15.81
N ILE A 183 15.93 13.79 15.10
CA ILE A 183 16.39 14.33 13.81
C ILE A 183 15.68 13.61 12.67
N VAL A 184 14.87 14.33 11.88
CA VAL A 184 14.14 13.79 10.72
C VAL A 184 14.64 14.46 9.44
N ASN A 185 15.29 13.69 8.58
CA ASN A 185 15.80 14.13 7.29
C ASN A 185 15.01 13.49 6.14
N GLY A 186 13.69 13.71 6.15
CA GLY A 186 12.74 13.25 5.15
C GLY A 186 11.35 13.80 5.45
N ALA A 187 10.38 13.54 4.57
CA ALA A 187 9.00 13.93 4.76
C ALA A 187 8.36 13.06 5.84
N VAL A 188 7.53 13.67 6.69
CA VAL A 188 6.65 12.98 7.64
C VAL A 188 5.25 13.11 7.10
N THR A 189 4.62 11.96 6.85
CA THR A 189 3.28 11.90 6.27
C THR A 189 2.35 11.14 7.21
N ALA A 190 1.26 11.76 7.63
CA ALA A 190 0.22 11.14 8.43
C ALA A 190 -1.12 11.24 7.69
N THR A 191 -1.99 10.26 7.86
CA THR A 191 -3.40 10.41 7.45
C THR A 191 -4.15 11.25 8.47
N GLY A 192 -3.86 11.01 9.75
CA GLY A 192 -4.34 11.84 10.84
C GLY A 192 -3.43 13.05 11.07
N GLU A 193 -3.16 13.33 12.33
CA GLU A 193 -2.39 14.47 12.79
C GLU A 193 -0.89 14.13 12.95
N ILE A 194 -0.05 15.13 12.68
CA ILE A 194 1.37 15.07 13.06
C ILE A 194 1.54 15.84 14.37
N ALA A 195 1.88 15.11 15.43
CA ALA A 195 1.95 15.62 16.79
C ALA A 195 3.35 15.48 17.39
N ALA A 196 3.58 16.21 18.48
CA ALA A 196 4.67 15.95 19.38
C ALA A 196 4.23 16.01 20.83
N ASN A 197 4.51 14.95 21.59
CA ASN A 197 3.95 14.71 22.92
C ASN A 197 2.42 14.81 22.92
N ASN A 198 1.76 14.26 21.89
CA ASN A 198 0.31 14.31 21.67
C ASN A 198 -0.24 15.74 21.50
N VAL A 199 0.59 16.69 21.10
CA VAL A 199 0.17 18.05 20.75
C VAL A 199 0.42 18.28 19.27
N PRO A 200 -0.61 18.64 18.48
CA PRO A 200 -0.45 18.90 17.05
C PRO A 200 0.65 19.92 16.77
N ILE A 201 1.53 19.61 15.82
CA ILE A 201 2.59 20.52 15.40
C ILE A 201 1.99 21.57 14.46
N ASN A 202 2.27 22.85 14.72
CA ASN A 202 1.94 23.92 13.78
C ASN A 202 3.10 24.09 12.76
N PRO A 203 2.94 23.66 11.50
CA PRO A 203 4.01 23.76 10.50
C PRO A 203 4.28 25.20 10.04
N PHE A 204 3.36 26.15 10.29
CA PHE A 204 3.54 27.57 9.95
C PHE A 204 4.45 28.32 10.92
N ASN A 205 4.69 27.77 12.11
CA ASN A 205 5.60 28.34 13.10
C ASN A 205 6.82 27.45 13.32
N ARG A 206 7.83 27.65 12.48
CA ARG A 206 9.10 26.90 12.55
C ARG A 206 9.76 26.90 13.94
N ALA A 207 9.61 27.97 14.72
CA ALA A 207 10.23 28.08 16.03
C ALA A 207 9.63 27.10 17.05
N THR A 208 8.38 26.66 16.85
CA THR A 208 7.67 25.75 17.76
C THR A 208 7.75 24.29 17.34
N VAL A 209 8.41 23.96 16.22
CA VAL A 209 8.54 22.56 15.75
C VAL A 209 9.59 21.82 16.61
N PRO A 210 9.17 20.80 17.39
CA PRO A 210 10.04 20.06 18.33
C PRO A 210 10.70 18.86 17.63
N LEU A 211 11.33 19.15 16.49
CA LEU A 211 12.10 18.20 15.68
C LEU A 211 13.47 18.81 15.39
N ASN A 212 14.33 18.06 14.71
CA ASN A 212 15.58 18.55 14.13
C ASN A 212 15.70 18.06 12.68
N GLY A 213 16.72 18.53 11.95
CA GLY A 213 16.96 18.11 10.55
C GLY A 213 16.14 18.89 9.52
N LEU A 214 15.88 18.25 8.38
CA LEU A 214 15.14 18.85 7.26
C LEU A 214 13.69 19.20 7.64
N ALA A 215 13.04 18.33 8.43
CA ALA A 215 11.65 18.54 8.86
C ALA A 215 11.45 19.82 9.70
N LYS A 216 12.46 20.24 10.48
CA LYS A 216 12.44 21.55 11.16
C LYS A 216 12.90 22.69 10.27
N THR A 217 13.73 22.41 9.27
CA THR A 217 14.27 23.46 8.40
C THR A 217 13.18 24.04 7.49
N ASP A 218 12.33 23.17 6.96
CA ASP A 218 11.16 23.55 6.15
C ASP A 218 9.93 22.69 6.53
N PRO A 219 9.27 23.01 7.65
CA PRO A 219 8.14 22.20 8.12
C PRO A 219 6.97 22.14 7.13
N LEU A 220 6.78 23.19 6.31
CA LEU A 220 5.71 23.21 5.30
C LEU A 220 5.99 22.23 4.16
N ALA A 221 7.26 22.05 3.77
CA ALA A 221 7.63 21.07 2.76
C ALA A 221 7.59 19.63 3.30
N TYR A 222 7.98 19.42 4.55
CA TYR A 222 8.24 18.09 5.09
C TYR A 222 7.14 17.51 5.99
N LEU A 223 6.26 18.31 6.61
CA LEU A 223 5.17 17.79 7.43
C LEU A 223 3.86 17.79 6.62
N LYS A 224 3.27 16.61 6.43
CA LYS A 224 2.07 16.37 5.63
C LYS A 224 1.03 15.60 6.43
N ASP A 225 0.14 16.30 7.10
CA ASP A 225 -1.07 15.73 7.71
C ASP A 225 -2.18 15.56 6.66
N GLY A 226 -3.23 14.80 7.00
CA GLY A 226 -4.42 14.65 6.14
C GLY A 226 -4.16 13.92 4.81
N SER A 227 -3.09 13.14 4.70
CA SER A 227 -2.79 12.39 3.49
C SER A 227 -3.70 11.17 3.30
N GLU A 228 -3.88 10.70 2.07
CA GLU A 228 -4.62 9.46 1.81
C GLU A 228 -3.91 8.25 2.42
N ARG A 229 -4.66 7.28 2.93
CA ARG A 229 -4.15 6.00 3.45
C ARG A 229 -3.46 5.19 2.34
N VAL A 230 -2.39 4.48 2.69
CA VAL A 230 -1.67 3.59 1.78
C VAL A 230 -1.90 2.15 2.21
N LYS A 231 -2.55 1.36 1.34
CA LYS A 231 -2.78 -0.07 1.59
C LYS A 231 -1.45 -0.81 1.81
N MET A 232 -1.41 -1.65 2.83
CA MET A 232 -0.27 -2.52 3.14
C MET A 232 -0.46 -3.95 2.61
N PRO A 233 0.64 -4.66 2.27
CA PRO A 233 0.61 -6.10 1.98
C PRO A 233 0.04 -6.92 3.14
N ASN A 234 -0.35 -8.17 2.90
CA ASN A 234 -0.70 -9.11 3.98
C ASN A 234 0.01 -10.45 3.72
N LEU A 235 0.77 -10.94 4.70
CA LEU A 235 1.59 -12.15 4.59
C LEU A 235 0.95 -13.43 5.14
N LYS A 236 -0.38 -13.54 5.20
CA LYS A 236 -1.02 -14.78 5.66
C LYS A 236 -0.76 -15.96 4.76
N ASP A 237 -0.98 -15.76 3.47
CA ASP A 237 -0.89 -16.81 2.49
C ASP A 237 0.46 -16.74 1.78
N PHE A 238 1.29 -17.76 2.03
CA PHE A 238 2.57 -17.91 1.36
C PHE A 238 2.48 -18.63 0.01
N THR A 239 1.29 -19.02 -0.46
CA THR A 239 1.12 -19.73 -1.73
C THR A 239 1.68 -18.93 -2.91
N GLU A 240 1.30 -17.65 -3.00
CA GLU A 240 1.80 -16.76 -4.06
C GLU A 240 3.31 -16.51 -3.94
N TYR A 241 3.82 -16.30 -2.72
CA TYR A 241 5.24 -16.07 -2.48
C TYR A 241 6.09 -17.33 -2.71
N SER A 242 5.54 -18.52 -2.46
CA SER A 242 6.19 -19.80 -2.75
C SER A 242 6.25 -20.05 -4.26
N ALA A 243 5.17 -19.73 -4.98
CA ALA A 243 5.15 -19.76 -6.44
C ALA A 243 6.13 -18.74 -7.04
N MET A 244 6.21 -17.53 -6.48
CA MET A 244 7.16 -16.50 -6.89
C MET A 244 8.62 -16.94 -6.64
N ALA A 245 8.91 -17.50 -5.45
CA ALA A 245 10.21 -18.03 -5.09
C ALA A 245 10.67 -19.14 -6.07
N ALA A 246 9.75 -20.04 -6.45
CA ALA A 246 10.02 -21.07 -7.46
C ALA A 246 10.23 -20.47 -8.86
N ALA A 247 9.37 -19.55 -9.30
CA ALA A 247 9.43 -18.94 -10.62
C ALA A 247 10.71 -18.10 -10.83
N LYS A 248 11.15 -17.38 -9.79
CA LYS A 248 12.38 -16.56 -9.82
C LYS A 248 13.64 -17.35 -9.48
N GLY A 249 13.54 -18.65 -9.19
CA GLY A 249 14.69 -19.50 -8.86
C GLY A 249 15.43 -19.07 -7.59
N GLY A 250 14.69 -18.64 -6.57
CA GLY A 250 15.27 -18.07 -5.36
C GLY A 250 16.09 -19.08 -4.55
N THR A 251 17.19 -18.64 -3.95
CA THR A 251 18.09 -19.49 -3.17
C THR A 251 18.59 -18.80 -1.90
N LEU A 252 18.69 -19.57 -0.81
CA LEU A 252 19.39 -19.19 0.42
C LEU A 252 20.50 -20.20 0.67
N ASN A 253 21.73 -19.74 0.81
CA ASN A 253 22.88 -20.56 1.19
C ASN A 253 23.55 -19.97 2.42
N ALA A 254 23.66 -20.76 3.47
CA ALA A 254 24.38 -20.39 4.70
C ALA A 254 25.20 -21.59 5.19
N PRO A 255 26.16 -21.39 6.11
CA PRO A 255 26.90 -22.50 6.71
C PRO A 255 25.96 -23.56 7.29
N GLY A 256 25.98 -24.77 6.72
CA GLY A 256 25.19 -25.92 7.19
C GLY A 256 23.76 -26.03 6.60
N ILE A 257 23.31 -25.09 5.77
CA ILE A 257 21.95 -25.13 5.19
C ILE A 257 21.88 -24.49 3.80
N SER A 258 21.10 -25.11 2.90
CA SER A 258 20.82 -24.61 1.56
C SER A 258 19.35 -24.82 1.23
N ILE A 259 18.67 -23.77 0.80
CA ILE A 259 17.23 -23.76 0.49
C ILE A 259 17.05 -23.23 -0.93
N SER A 260 16.20 -23.90 -1.71
CA SER A 260 15.82 -23.49 -3.07
C SER A 260 14.32 -23.27 -3.14
N GLY A 261 13.90 -22.03 -3.37
CA GLY A 261 12.51 -21.60 -3.34
C GLY A 261 11.93 -21.61 -1.92
N THR A 262 11.36 -22.73 -1.50
CA THR A 262 10.66 -22.89 -0.21
C THR A 262 11.35 -23.93 0.66
N HIS A 263 11.48 -23.67 1.96
CA HIS A 263 11.97 -24.63 2.94
C HIS A 263 10.94 -25.75 3.16
N THR A 264 11.36 -27.00 3.03
CA THR A 264 10.45 -28.17 2.96
C THR A 264 10.55 -29.11 4.16
N ASN A 265 11.45 -28.84 5.13
CA ASN A 265 11.59 -29.70 6.30
C ASN A 265 10.41 -29.50 7.27
N THR A 266 9.39 -30.35 7.18
CA THR A 266 8.18 -30.24 8.00
C THR A 266 8.41 -30.57 9.48
N LEU A 267 9.46 -31.32 9.83
CA LEU A 267 9.82 -31.61 11.21
C LEU A 267 10.59 -30.45 11.86
N LYS A 268 11.30 -29.67 11.04
CA LYS A 268 12.06 -28.49 11.45
C LYS A 268 11.77 -27.32 10.50
N PRO A 269 10.55 -26.77 10.54
CA PRO A 269 10.12 -25.73 9.61
C PRO A 269 10.84 -24.40 9.84
N SER A 270 11.47 -24.22 11.00
CA SER A 270 12.24 -23.04 11.38
C SER A 270 13.72 -23.23 11.05
N VAL A 271 14.48 -22.15 10.84
CA VAL A 271 15.92 -22.25 10.51
C VAL A 271 16.81 -21.33 11.35
N TYR A 272 17.98 -21.84 11.72
CA TYR A 272 19.04 -21.06 12.36
C TYR A 272 20.17 -20.82 11.36
N ILE A 273 20.46 -19.55 11.09
CA ILE A 273 21.44 -19.13 10.07
C ILE A 273 22.40 -18.10 10.62
N VAL A 274 23.70 -18.37 10.47
CA VAL A 274 24.78 -17.48 10.92
C VAL A 274 25.76 -17.28 9.79
N GLY A 275 25.95 -16.02 9.39
CA GLY A 275 26.94 -15.63 8.40
C GLY A 275 28.23 -15.12 9.03
N THR A 276 29.36 -15.40 8.39
CA THR A 276 30.66 -14.81 8.72
C THR A 276 31.23 -14.08 7.50
N ASP A 277 32.29 -13.29 7.65
CA ASP A 277 32.92 -12.65 6.49
C ASP A 277 33.43 -13.67 5.46
N ALA A 278 33.97 -14.81 5.93
CA ALA A 278 34.46 -15.89 5.08
C ALA A 278 33.32 -16.70 4.45
N SER A 279 32.22 -16.88 5.18
CA SER A 279 31.05 -17.65 4.74
C SER A 279 29.77 -16.86 5.08
N PRO A 280 29.43 -15.85 4.28
CA PRO A 280 28.23 -15.04 4.51
C PRO A 280 26.97 -15.85 4.20
N ILE A 281 25.83 -15.39 4.71
CA ILE A 281 24.51 -15.84 4.27
C ILE A 281 24.28 -15.23 2.87
N VAL A 282 24.05 -16.07 1.87
CA VAL A 282 23.81 -15.65 0.49
C VAL A 282 22.32 -15.80 0.18
N ILE A 283 21.65 -14.70 -0.15
CA ILE A 283 20.23 -14.69 -0.54
C ILE A 283 20.12 -14.13 -1.96
N ASN A 284 19.61 -14.93 -2.90
CA ASN A 284 19.38 -14.52 -4.27
C ASN A 284 17.93 -14.81 -4.65
N GLY A 285 17.14 -13.78 -4.97
CA GLY A 285 15.72 -13.90 -5.24
C GLY A 285 14.86 -14.17 -3.98
N PRO A 286 13.55 -14.39 -4.14
CA PRO A 286 12.65 -14.66 -3.04
C PRO A 286 12.82 -16.08 -2.49
N VAL A 287 12.86 -16.24 -1.17
CA VAL A 287 12.95 -17.54 -0.49
C VAL A 287 11.92 -17.58 0.63
N VAL A 288 11.17 -18.68 0.76
CA VAL A 288 10.12 -18.85 1.77
C VAL A 288 10.56 -19.85 2.84
N ILE A 289 10.38 -19.46 4.10
CA ILE A 289 10.61 -20.31 5.28
C ILE A 289 9.31 -20.34 6.08
N PRO A 290 8.58 -21.48 6.13
CA PRO A 290 7.29 -21.55 6.79
C PRO A 290 7.31 -21.30 8.31
N GLY A 291 8.43 -21.61 8.98
CA GLY A 291 8.59 -21.44 10.43
C GLY A 291 9.28 -20.13 10.81
N ASP A 292 9.83 -20.11 12.03
CA ASP A 292 10.63 -19.00 12.55
C ASP A 292 12.04 -18.97 11.92
N VAL A 293 12.69 -17.81 11.93
CA VAL A 293 14.08 -17.65 11.50
C VAL A 293 14.90 -17.01 12.62
N ILE A 294 16.05 -17.59 12.95
CA ILE A 294 17.08 -16.93 13.75
C ILE A 294 18.25 -16.59 12.83
N ILE A 295 18.59 -15.30 12.75
CA ILE A 295 19.62 -14.78 11.85
C ILE A 295 20.61 -13.87 12.58
N LYS A 296 21.89 -13.98 12.23
CA LYS A 296 22.93 -13.00 12.59
C LYS A 296 24.14 -13.08 11.65
N GLY A 297 24.93 -12.02 11.65
CA GLY A 297 26.23 -11.96 11.00
C GLY A 297 26.20 -11.27 9.64
N LYS A 298 26.99 -11.80 8.69
CA LYS A 298 27.19 -11.20 7.37
C LYS A 298 26.22 -11.76 6.34
N ILE A 299 25.55 -10.88 5.59
CA ILE A 299 24.67 -11.24 4.47
C ILE A 299 25.25 -10.68 3.16
N THR A 300 25.01 -11.37 2.05
CA THR A 300 25.25 -10.87 0.70
C THR A 300 24.16 -11.34 -0.25
N GLY A 301 24.00 -10.64 -1.38
CA GLY A 301 23.03 -10.94 -2.42
C GLY A 301 21.88 -9.96 -2.50
N LYS A 302 20.88 -10.32 -3.31
CA LYS A 302 19.69 -9.52 -3.61
C LYS A 302 18.45 -10.41 -3.65
N GLY A 303 17.50 -10.17 -2.76
CA GLY A 303 16.28 -10.99 -2.67
C GLY A 303 15.48 -10.69 -1.42
N THR A 304 14.39 -11.45 -1.21
CA THR A 304 13.52 -11.31 -0.05
C THR A 304 13.39 -12.64 0.68
N LEU A 305 13.60 -12.64 1.98
CA LEU A 305 13.32 -13.77 2.85
C LEU A 305 11.91 -13.62 3.42
N TYR A 306 11.02 -14.50 3.00
CA TYR A 306 9.66 -14.65 3.51
C TYR A 306 9.66 -15.59 4.70
N VAL A 307 9.19 -15.13 5.85
CA VAL A 307 9.21 -15.86 7.12
C VAL A 307 7.78 -16.04 7.61
N GLY A 308 7.34 -17.29 7.73
CA GLY A 308 5.99 -17.62 8.18
C GLY A 308 5.80 -17.50 9.69
N GLY A 309 6.87 -17.65 10.48
CA GLY A 309 6.86 -17.36 11.91
C GLY A 309 7.45 -15.99 12.23
N ASN A 310 8.17 -15.93 13.35
CA ASN A 310 8.90 -14.76 13.82
C ASN A 310 10.33 -14.72 13.26
N LEU A 311 10.87 -13.52 13.10
CA LEU A 311 12.27 -13.29 12.78
C LEU A 311 13.03 -12.81 14.02
N TYR A 312 14.06 -13.54 14.39
CA TYR A 312 14.97 -13.21 15.48
C TYR A 312 16.32 -12.74 14.95
N VAL A 313 16.59 -11.45 15.07
CA VAL A 313 17.90 -10.85 14.78
C VAL A 313 18.76 -10.96 16.04
N ALA A 314 19.50 -12.06 16.15
CA ALA A 314 20.20 -12.46 17.37
C ALA A 314 21.50 -11.67 17.64
N GLY A 315 21.89 -10.75 16.78
CA GLY A 315 23.10 -9.95 16.90
C GLY A 315 23.27 -9.01 15.72
N ASP A 316 24.50 -8.55 15.46
CA ASP A 316 24.77 -7.69 14.30
C ASP A 316 24.36 -8.38 13.00
N LEU A 317 23.53 -7.69 12.22
CA LEU A 317 23.15 -8.10 10.89
C LEU A 317 23.67 -7.06 9.91
N SER A 318 24.62 -7.43 9.06
CA SER A 318 25.27 -6.47 8.17
C SER A 318 25.56 -7.02 6.78
N TYR A 319 25.50 -6.13 5.79
CA TYR A 319 25.88 -6.47 4.42
C TYR A 319 27.40 -6.64 4.29
N LYS A 320 27.82 -7.62 3.48
CA LYS A 320 29.22 -7.84 3.12
C LYS A 320 29.71 -6.78 2.13
N ASN A 321 28.92 -6.50 1.11
CA ASN A 321 29.13 -5.50 0.07
C ASN A 321 28.05 -4.41 0.17
N ARG A 322 28.13 -3.61 1.25
CA ARG A 322 27.17 -2.55 1.54
C ARG A 322 27.24 -1.37 0.56
N ALA A 323 26.14 -0.65 0.43
CA ALA A 323 26.12 0.68 -0.17
C ALA A 323 26.80 1.73 0.74
N ASP A 324 27.21 2.85 0.17
CA ASP A 324 27.81 3.95 0.94
C ASP A 324 26.75 4.93 1.46
N TYR A 325 26.54 4.92 2.78
CA TYR A 325 25.65 5.82 3.52
C TYR A 325 26.40 6.94 4.25
N SER A 326 27.66 7.22 3.88
CA SER A 326 28.43 8.33 4.45
C SER A 326 27.70 9.67 4.31
N THR A 327 27.00 9.84 3.18
CA THR A 327 25.97 10.86 2.97
C THR A 327 24.65 10.13 2.72
N PRO A 328 23.63 10.29 3.58
CA PRO A 328 22.36 9.61 3.38
C PRO A 328 21.67 10.06 2.09
N PRO A 329 21.16 9.14 1.25
CA PRO A 329 20.59 9.46 -0.07
C PRO A 329 19.48 10.52 -0.03
N GLU A 330 18.62 10.49 0.99
CA GLU A 330 17.47 11.40 1.12
C GLU A 330 17.86 12.82 1.54
N THR A 331 19.12 13.04 1.92
CA THR A 331 19.67 14.39 2.14
C THR A 331 20.25 15.02 0.86
N MET A 332 20.32 14.25 -0.23
CA MET A 332 20.91 14.70 -1.49
C MET A 332 19.88 15.37 -2.41
N SER A 333 20.36 16.08 -3.44
CA SER A 333 19.49 16.50 -4.55
C SER A 333 18.92 15.28 -5.29
N ALA A 334 17.76 15.43 -5.94
CA ALA A 334 17.13 14.33 -6.67
C ALA A 334 18.06 13.69 -7.72
N ALA A 335 18.82 14.48 -8.48
CA ALA A 335 19.77 13.98 -9.49
C ALA A 335 20.96 13.22 -8.86
N SER A 336 21.44 13.68 -7.70
CA SER A 336 22.50 13.01 -6.94
C SER A 336 22.02 11.69 -6.35
N ARG A 337 20.78 11.65 -5.82
CA ARG A 337 20.14 10.42 -5.33
C ARG A 337 19.98 9.40 -6.45
N ASP A 338 19.51 9.82 -7.63
CA ASP A 338 19.37 8.95 -8.80
C ASP A 338 20.73 8.37 -9.23
N SER A 339 21.79 9.19 -9.19
CA SER A 339 23.17 8.74 -9.44
C SER A 339 23.67 7.77 -8.36
N TRP A 340 23.33 8.01 -7.09
CA TRP A 340 23.68 7.12 -5.98
C TRP A 340 23.03 5.75 -6.15
N VAL A 341 21.74 5.69 -6.51
CA VAL A 341 21.01 4.43 -6.77
C VAL A 341 21.68 3.64 -7.89
N LEU A 342 22.00 4.29 -9.01
CA LEU A 342 22.70 3.66 -10.14
C LEU A 342 24.07 3.10 -9.73
N ASN A 343 24.87 3.87 -8.99
CA ASN A 343 26.20 3.46 -8.54
C ASN A 343 26.16 2.31 -7.51
N ASN A 344 25.06 2.16 -6.78
CA ASN A 344 24.89 1.13 -5.76
C ASN A 344 24.01 -0.05 -6.23
N ALA A 345 23.70 -0.17 -7.52
CA ALA A 345 22.81 -1.21 -8.05
C ALA A 345 23.35 -2.65 -7.88
N ASN A 346 24.67 -2.81 -7.78
CA ASN A 346 25.36 -4.08 -7.58
C ASN A 346 25.73 -4.36 -6.12
N LYS A 347 25.30 -3.51 -5.18
CA LYS A 347 25.51 -3.70 -3.74
C LYS A 347 24.43 -4.61 -3.16
N ASP A 348 24.73 -5.22 -2.02
CA ASP A 348 23.79 -6.11 -1.32
C ASP A 348 22.52 -5.35 -0.93
N LEU A 349 21.38 -6.03 -1.02
CA LEU A 349 20.08 -5.50 -0.61
C LEU A 349 19.11 -6.66 -0.37
N VAL A 350 18.71 -6.87 0.89
CA VAL A 350 17.84 -7.99 1.27
C VAL A 350 16.60 -7.49 1.98
N GLY A 351 15.45 -7.98 1.53
CA GLY A 351 14.16 -7.84 2.20
C GLY A 351 13.90 -8.97 3.19
N PHE A 352 13.20 -8.66 4.27
CA PHE A 352 12.69 -9.60 5.25
C PHE A 352 11.19 -9.35 5.38
N ALA A 353 10.38 -10.27 4.88
CA ALA A 353 8.93 -10.21 4.87
C ALA A 353 8.40 -11.23 5.87
N VAL A 354 7.96 -10.78 7.04
CA VAL A 354 7.68 -11.62 8.20
C VAL A 354 6.18 -11.62 8.50
N ARG A 355 5.53 -12.78 8.52
CA ARG A 355 4.10 -12.86 8.86
C ARG A 355 3.86 -12.46 10.30
N GLU A 356 4.71 -12.88 11.23
CA GLU A 356 4.54 -12.57 12.65
C GLU A 356 5.31 -11.29 13.03
N SER A 357 6.16 -11.38 14.06
CA SER A 357 6.94 -10.28 14.62
C SER A 357 8.43 -10.39 14.34
N ILE A 358 9.12 -9.25 14.43
CA ILE A 358 10.57 -9.15 14.32
C ILE A 358 11.16 -8.76 15.68
N PHE A 359 12.07 -9.58 16.20
CA PHE A 359 12.73 -9.36 17.49
C PHE A 359 14.23 -9.20 17.31
N GLY A 360 14.76 -8.04 17.68
CA GLY A 360 16.20 -7.76 17.68
C GLY A 360 16.80 -7.78 19.08
N GLY A 361 17.92 -8.48 19.22
CA GLY A 361 18.63 -8.71 20.47
C GLY A 361 18.31 -10.08 21.05
N ASN A 362 18.22 -10.16 22.38
CA ASN A 362 17.95 -11.39 23.12
C ASN A 362 16.62 -11.31 23.88
N PRO A 363 15.50 -11.71 23.25
CA PRO A 363 14.18 -11.84 23.88
C PRO A 363 14.14 -12.67 25.16
N ASN A 364 15.05 -13.63 25.37
CA ASN A 364 15.08 -14.45 26.60
C ASN A 364 15.68 -13.69 27.80
N SER A 365 16.32 -12.53 27.56
CA SER A 365 16.93 -11.73 28.61
C SER A 365 15.91 -10.88 29.37
N THR A 366 16.06 -10.82 30.69
CA THR A 366 15.29 -9.90 31.56
C THR A 366 15.50 -8.43 31.17
N THR A 367 16.69 -8.08 30.65
CA THR A 367 16.98 -6.70 30.20
C THR A 367 16.21 -6.34 28.94
N TRP A 368 16.07 -7.28 28.00
CA TRP A 368 15.24 -7.10 26.81
C TRP A 368 13.78 -6.96 27.21
N LYS A 369 13.29 -7.86 28.07
CA LYS A 369 11.93 -7.83 28.58
C LYS A 369 11.58 -6.47 29.21
N SER A 370 12.46 -5.97 30.08
CA SER A 370 12.25 -4.69 30.77
C SER A 370 12.19 -3.47 29.82
N ALA A 371 12.84 -3.56 28.66
CA ALA A 371 12.96 -2.44 27.72
C ALA A 371 11.94 -2.49 26.59
N CYS A 372 11.54 -3.68 26.16
CA CYS A 372 10.69 -3.90 24.99
C CYS A 372 9.31 -4.45 25.34
N PHE A 373 9.17 -5.25 26.40
CA PHE A 373 7.93 -5.94 26.72
C PHE A 373 7.16 -5.30 27.88
N ASP A 374 7.84 -5.06 29.01
CA ASP A 374 7.22 -4.58 30.25
C ASP A 374 6.84 -3.07 30.30
N PRO A 375 7.41 -2.13 29.50
CA PRO A 375 7.08 -0.71 29.63
C PRO A 375 5.58 -0.43 29.55
N SER A 376 5.04 0.31 30.53
CA SER A 376 3.59 0.51 30.67
C SER A 376 2.95 1.35 29.55
N VAL A 377 3.73 2.18 28.87
CA VAL A 377 3.22 3.12 27.86
C VAL A 377 3.35 2.57 26.44
N TYR A 378 4.42 1.82 26.15
CA TYR A 378 4.79 1.42 24.80
C TYR A 378 5.31 -0.02 24.70
N GLY A 379 5.36 -0.77 25.79
CA GLY A 379 5.88 -2.14 25.80
C GLY A 379 4.92 -3.12 25.15
N LEU A 380 5.47 -4.18 24.54
CA LEU A 380 4.71 -5.23 23.85
C LEU A 380 3.56 -5.81 24.68
N LYS A 381 3.68 -5.88 26.01
CA LYS A 381 2.59 -6.36 26.88
C LYS A 381 1.30 -5.55 26.78
N ASN A 382 1.40 -4.30 26.33
CA ASN A 382 0.30 -3.34 26.29
C ASN A 382 -0.11 -2.96 24.86
N VAL A 383 0.52 -3.58 23.86
CA VAL A 383 0.18 -3.43 22.43
C VAL A 383 -0.17 -4.80 21.85
N GLY A 384 -0.85 -4.84 20.70
CA GLY A 384 -1.22 -6.08 20.02
C GLY A 384 -2.46 -6.81 20.54
N GLY A 385 -3.23 -6.19 21.43
CA GLY A 385 -4.58 -6.70 21.72
C GLY A 385 -5.55 -6.21 20.65
N GLU A 386 -6.02 -7.11 19.80
CA GLU A 386 -6.95 -6.78 18.72
C GLU A 386 -8.30 -6.28 19.24
N ALA A 387 -8.70 -6.75 20.42
CA ALA A 387 -9.88 -6.26 21.13
C ALA A 387 -9.79 -4.79 21.58
N ASN A 388 -8.59 -4.19 21.57
CA ASN A 388 -8.35 -2.80 21.96
C ASN A 388 -7.78 -1.95 20.81
N LEU A 389 -7.72 -2.48 19.60
CA LEU A 389 -7.41 -1.69 18.42
C LEU A 389 -8.56 -0.68 18.26
N GLY A 390 -8.23 0.61 18.38
CA GLY A 390 -9.20 1.71 18.27
C GLY A 390 -9.66 1.91 16.82
N ALA A 391 -10.09 3.12 16.48
CA ALA A 391 -10.08 3.58 15.09
C ALA A 391 -8.63 3.49 14.60
N ASP A 392 -8.30 2.44 13.84
CA ASP A 392 -6.93 2.01 13.58
C ASP A 392 -6.38 2.52 12.25
N GLY A 393 -7.21 3.19 11.45
CA GLY A 393 -6.76 3.79 10.21
C GLY A 393 -6.58 2.81 9.07
N ILE A 394 -7.03 1.58 9.22
CA ILE A 394 -6.86 0.51 8.23
C ILE A 394 -8.06 0.57 7.27
N ALA A 395 -7.83 0.54 5.96
CA ALA A 395 -8.94 0.58 5.00
C ALA A 395 -9.84 -0.66 5.15
N GLY A 396 -11.12 -0.46 5.48
CA GLY A 396 -12.10 -1.53 5.68
C GLY A 396 -12.30 -1.96 7.14
N THR A 397 -12.04 -1.08 8.10
CA THR A 397 -12.19 -1.32 9.56
C THR A 397 -13.31 -0.42 10.16
N PRO A 398 -13.54 -0.37 11.50
CA PRO A 398 -14.77 0.18 12.07
C PRO A 398 -14.92 1.68 11.84
N ASP A 399 -13.79 2.38 11.77
CA ASP A 399 -13.72 3.83 11.61
C ASP A 399 -14.11 4.26 10.19
N ASP A 400 -14.16 3.31 9.25
CA ASP A 400 -14.68 3.49 7.90
C ASP A 400 -16.18 3.17 7.78
N GLY A 401 -16.85 2.81 8.88
CA GLY A 401 -18.27 2.44 8.89
C GLY A 401 -18.56 1.09 8.22
N VAL A 402 -17.54 0.25 8.03
CA VAL A 402 -17.64 -1.10 7.47
C VAL A 402 -17.82 -2.11 8.61
N ALA A 403 -18.89 -2.90 8.56
CA ALA A 403 -19.19 -3.91 9.57
C ALA A 403 -18.33 -5.17 9.35
N TYR A 404 -17.80 -5.76 10.43
CA TYR A 404 -16.64 -6.65 10.38
C TYR A 404 -16.93 -8.13 10.14
N LYS A 405 -16.09 -8.71 9.27
CA LYS A 405 -16.06 -10.12 8.91
C LYS A 405 -17.38 -10.58 8.29
N ASP A 406 -17.53 -10.24 7.03
CA ASP A 406 -18.46 -10.90 6.14
C ASP A 406 -17.75 -12.13 5.56
N THR A 407 -17.75 -13.23 6.32
CA THR A 407 -17.06 -14.47 5.94
C THR A 407 -17.68 -15.08 4.68
N ASN A 408 -18.87 -14.64 4.30
CA ASN A 408 -19.69 -15.23 3.26
C ASN A 408 -19.89 -14.31 2.03
N GLY A 409 -19.45 -13.05 2.08
CA GLY A 409 -19.54 -12.07 1.01
C GLY A 409 -20.93 -11.40 0.83
N ASP A 410 -21.82 -11.45 1.82
CA ASP A 410 -23.19 -10.91 1.77
C ASP A 410 -23.36 -9.44 2.17
N GLY A 411 -22.30 -8.76 2.63
CA GLY A 411 -22.30 -7.37 3.07
C GLY A 411 -22.80 -7.15 4.52
N THR A 412 -22.99 -8.21 5.30
CA THR A 412 -23.38 -8.18 6.72
C THR A 412 -22.26 -8.76 7.59
N ALA A 413 -21.97 -8.13 8.73
CA ALA A 413 -20.96 -8.61 9.67
C ALA A 413 -21.41 -9.87 10.42
N ASP A 414 -20.60 -10.94 10.35
CA ASP A 414 -20.76 -12.15 11.15
C ASP A 414 -20.22 -11.98 12.59
N SER A 415 -19.49 -10.89 12.87
CA SER A 415 -18.70 -10.70 14.09
C SER A 415 -18.71 -9.25 14.62
N ALA A 416 -18.54 -9.10 15.95
CA ALA A 416 -18.41 -7.80 16.64
C ALA A 416 -16.94 -7.44 17.02
N TRP A 417 -15.95 -8.18 16.52
CA TRP A 417 -14.53 -8.05 16.86
C TRP A 417 -13.64 -7.96 15.61
N TYR A 418 -12.54 -7.21 15.71
CA TYR A 418 -11.52 -7.04 14.68
C TYR A 418 -10.43 -8.12 14.79
N ASP A 419 -9.98 -8.59 13.63
CA ASP A 419 -9.06 -9.70 13.37
C ASP A 419 -8.01 -9.08 12.44
N ALA A 420 -7.03 -8.39 13.06
CA ALA A 420 -6.16 -7.40 12.44
C ALA A 420 -5.17 -8.05 11.49
N ASP A 421 -4.58 -9.14 11.97
CA ASP A 421 -3.84 -10.01 11.08
C ASP A 421 -4.83 -10.60 10.06
N GLY A 422 -6.01 -11.04 10.51
CA GLY A 422 -7.20 -11.62 9.87
C GLY A 422 -7.16 -13.16 9.82
N ASP A 423 -6.44 -13.80 10.75
CA ASP A 423 -6.22 -15.24 10.83
C ASP A 423 -7.47 -16.03 11.25
N GLY A 424 -8.51 -15.32 11.68
CA GLY A 424 -9.75 -15.91 12.13
C GLY A 424 -10.00 -15.74 13.63
N THR A 425 -9.02 -15.23 14.37
CA THR A 425 -8.91 -15.23 15.84
C THR A 425 -8.87 -13.79 16.36
N VAL A 426 -9.26 -13.57 17.62
CA VAL A 426 -8.96 -12.31 18.30
C VAL A 426 -7.73 -12.52 19.13
N ASP A 427 -6.66 -11.82 18.79
CA ASP A 427 -5.45 -11.84 19.58
C ASP A 427 -5.57 -10.96 20.83
N SER A 428 -5.18 -11.56 21.95
CA SER A 428 -4.88 -10.83 23.16
C SER A 428 -3.49 -10.22 23.06
N ASN A 429 -3.20 -9.17 23.84
CA ASN A 429 -1.86 -8.61 23.97
C ASN A 429 -0.78 -9.70 24.09
N TYR A 430 0.43 -9.41 23.59
CA TYR A 430 1.52 -10.36 23.58
C TYR A 430 1.74 -11.09 24.90
N VAL A 431 1.88 -12.41 24.78
CA VAL A 431 2.28 -13.29 25.88
C VAL A 431 3.78 -13.53 25.79
N TYR A 432 4.55 -13.01 26.76
CA TYR A 432 6.01 -13.08 26.76
C TYR A 432 6.59 -14.48 26.50
N ALA A 433 5.93 -15.53 27.01
CA ALA A 433 6.35 -16.92 26.79
C ALA A 433 6.41 -17.32 25.30
N ASN A 434 5.56 -16.74 24.46
CA ASN A 434 5.51 -17.03 23.02
C ASN A 434 6.67 -16.38 22.26
N LEU A 435 7.22 -15.28 22.80
CA LEU A 435 8.36 -14.58 22.22
C LEU A 435 9.68 -15.28 22.53
N THR A 436 9.76 -15.96 23.68
CA THR A 436 11.00 -16.62 24.12
C THR A 436 11.32 -17.87 23.30
N VAL A 437 12.60 -18.04 22.97
CA VAL A 437 13.12 -19.24 22.33
C VAL A 437 13.44 -20.27 23.41
N THR A 438 12.46 -21.10 23.76
CA THR A 438 12.61 -22.21 24.71
C THR A 438 13.36 -23.38 24.07
N ALA A 439 13.84 -24.34 24.87
CA ALA A 439 14.47 -25.56 24.33
C ALA A 439 13.55 -26.36 23.40
N ALA A 440 12.24 -26.38 23.69
CA ALA A 440 11.25 -27.02 22.83
C ALA A 440 11.11 -26.29 21.48
N LYS A 441 11.07 -24.95 21.50
CA LYS A 441 11.05 -24.13 20.28
C LYS A 441 12.34 -24.30 19.48
N ALA A 442 13.49 -24.27 20.16
CA ALA A 442 14.82 -24.47 19.58
C ALA A 442 14.97 -25.83 18.87
N ALA A 443 14.34 -26.89 19.37
CA ALA A 443 14.36 -28.21 18.74
C ALA A 443 13.70 -28.23 17.33
N GLY A 444 12.78 -27.31 17.06
CA GLY A 444 12.13 -27.12 15.77
C GLY A 444 12.95 -26.35 14.72
N PHE A 445 14.14 -25.87 15.09
CA PHE A 445 15.06 -25.20 14.17
C PHE A 445 16.00 -26.18 13.49
N GLU A 446 16.06 -26.12 12.16
CA GLU A 446 17.13 -26.73 11.38
C GLU A 446 18.44 -25.97 11.58
N ASN A 447 19.55 -26.69 11.61
CA ASN A 447 20.91 -26.15 11.82
C ASN A 447 21.12 -25.45 13.19
N TYR A 448 20.22 -25.64 14.16
CA TYR A 448 20.39 -25.08 15.50
C TYR A 448 21.55 -25.75 16.26
N PRO A 449 22.41 -25.00 16.97
CA PRO A 449 23.53 -25.56 17.72
C PRO A 449 23.09 -26.51 18.83
N ILE A 450 23.80 -27.64 18.94
CA ILE A 450 23.58 -28.63 20.00
C ILE A 450 24.74 -28.56 20.98
N ASN A 451 24.42 -28.55 22.27
CA ASN A 451 25.40 -28.61 23.32
C ASN A 451 26.09 -29.98 23.31
N ALA A 452 27.40 -30.01 23.08
CA ALA A 452 28.16 -31.26 22.90
C ALA A 452 28.18 -32.17 24.14
N VAL A 453 27.87 -31.64 25.33
CA VAL A 453 27.87 -32.41 26.59
C VAL A 453 26.50 -33.02 26.86
N THR A 454 25.43 -32.25 26.67
CA THR A 454 24.06 -32.68 27.01
C THR A 454 23.30 -33.30 25.84
N GLY A 455 23.73 -33.05 24.60
CA GLY A 455 23.01 -33.45 23.39
C GLY A 455 21.70 -32.68 23.16
N LEU A 456 21.43 -31.65 23.96
CA LEU A 456 20.24 -30.80 23.87
C LEU A 456 20.54 -29.51 23.09
N PRO A 457 19.50 -28.82 22.55
CA PRO A 457 19.69 -27.49 21.95
C PRO A 457 20.41 -26.53 22.90
N GLU A 458 21.36 -25.75 22.36
CA GLU A 458 22.07 -24.72 23.12
C GLU A 458 21.09 -23.66 23.66
N ASP A 459 21.36 -23.07 24.84
CA ASP A 459 20.52 -21.98 25.35
C ASP A 459 20.63 -20.77 24.40
N PHE A 460 19.48 -20.25 23.97
CA PHE A 460 19.41 -19.07 23.12
C PHE A 460 20.11 -17.84 23.73
N ASN A 461 20.21 -17.74 25.06
CA ASN A 461 20.98 -16.69 25.73
C ASN A 461 22.48 -16.72 25.40
N LEU A 462 23.02 -17.86 24.96
CA LEU A 462 24.41 -18.01 24.51
C LEU A 462 24.55 -17.67 23.02
N LEU A 463 23.45 -17.70 22.27
CA LEU A 463 23.43 -17.46 20.83
C LEU A 463 23.04 -16.02 20.47
N ALA A 464 22.24 -15.36 21.32
CA ALA A 464 21.73 -14.02 21.09
C ALA A 464 22.36 -12.98 22.02
N SER A 465 22.54 -11.76 21.51
CA SER A 465 23.15 -10.66 22.24
C SER A 465 22.35 -9.38 22.09
N ASN A 466 22.11 -8.68 23.21
CA ASN A 466 21.63 -7.29 23.17
C ASN A 466 22.73 -6.30 22.75
N SER A 467 24.00 -6.74 22.72
CA SER A 467 25.14 -5.91 22.34
C SER A 467 25.38 -5.96 20.83
N PHE A 468 24.42 -5.44 20.04
CA PHE A 468 24.54 -5.28 18.58
C PHE A 468 24.33 -3.81 18.19
N ASN A 469 24.94 -3.34 17.12
CA ASN A 469 24.78 -1.97 16.62
C ASN A 469 24.59 -1.88 15.09
N ARG A 470 24.30 -3.00 14.43
CA ARG A 470 23.96 -3.06 13.01
C ARG A 470 22.71 -3.89 12.72
N MET A 471 21.84 -3.33 11.88
CA MET A 471 20.65 -3.98 11.36
C MET A 471 20.40 -3.56 9.91
N ASP A 472 21.14 -4.18 8.99
CA ASP A 472 20.98 -3.95 7.54
C ASP A 472 19.87 -4.84 6.96
N GLY A 473 18.92 -4.25 6.26
CA GLY A 473 17.76 -4.96 5.69
C GLY A 473 16.56 -4.06 5.44
N VAL A 474 15.69 -4.49 4.53
CA VAL A 474 14.34 -3.94 4.37
C VAL A 474 13.37 -4.84 5.13
N PHE A 475 12.90 -4.41 6.28
CA PHE A 475 12.11 -5.20 7.19
C PHE A 475 10.62 -4.86 7.04
N TYR A 476 9.81 -5.89 6.83
CA TYR A 476 8.37 -5.84 6.81
C TYR A 476 7.84 -6.88 7.78
N CYS A 477 6.89 -6.50 8.64
CA CYS A 477 6.18 -7.43 9.50
C CYS A 477 4.69 -7.12 9.54
N ASN A 478 3.83 -8.13 9.73
CA ASN A 478 2.44 -7.84 10.00
C ASN A 478 2.30 -7.26 11.43
N HIS A 479 2.80 -7.95 12.46
CA HIS A 479 2.46 -7.58 13.84
C HIS A 479 3.36 -6.48 14.45
N ALA A 480 4.47 -6.85 15.11
CA ALA A 480 5.33 -5.89 15.77
C ALA A 480 6.82 -6.11 15.48
N LEU A 481 7.57 -5.02 15.63
CA LEU A 481 9.02 -5.06 15.69
C LEU A 481 9.50 -4.53 17.04
N ALA A 482 10.35 -5.30 17.72
CA ALA A 482 10.91 -4.90 19.00
C ALA A 482 12.43 -5.13 19.06
N LEU A 483 13.18 -4.05 19.30
CA LEU A 483 14.63 -4.01 19.26
C LEU A 483 15.23 -3.50 20.58
N ARG A 484 16.16 -4.27 21.14
CA ARG A 484 17.00 -3.83 22.27
C ARG A 484 18.48 -3.90 21.91
N SER A 485 19.09 -2.72 21.72
CA SER A 485 20.54 -2.60 21.67
C SER A 485 21.09 -1.95 22.94
N THR A 486 22.08 -2.58 23.58
CA THR A 486 22.85 -2.00 24.68
C THR A 486 24.04 -1.17 24.20
N LEU A 487 24.41 -1.29 22.92
CA LEU A 487 25.50 -0.50 22.33
C LEU A 487 24.96 0.87 21.87
N THR A 488 25.79 1.90 21.99
CA THR A 488 25.49 3.21 21.40
C THR A 488 25.66 3.17 19.89
N GLY A 489 24.81 3.90 19.17
CA GLY A 489 24.95 4.08 17.72
C GLY A 489 24.52 2.87 16.90
N LEU A 490 23.39 2.24 17.25
CA LEU A 490 22.71 1.30 16.36
C LEU A 490 22.41 2.00 15.04
N ILE A 491 22.92 1.44 13.95
CA ILE A 491 22.66 1.89 12.59
C ILE A 491 21.87 0.82 11.86
N GLY A 492 20.71 1.19 11.32
CA GLY A 492 19.97 0.38 10.36
C GLY A 492 20.03 1.00 8.97
N ASN A 493 20.30 0.18 7.96
CA ASN A 493 20.30 0.62 6.56
C ASN A 493 19.23 -0.16 5.79
N GLY A 494 18.24 0.54 5.23
CA GLY A 494 17.06 -0.05 4.60
C GLY A 494 15.79 0.64 5.08
N SER A 495 14.74 -0.14 5.33
CA SER A 495 13.44 0.36 5.78
C SER A 495 12.87 -0.55 6.84
N VAL A 496 11.92 -0.04 7.62
CA VAL A 496 11.12 -0.83 8.54
C VAL A 496 9.65 -0.46 8.40
N ILE A 497 8.85 -1.48 8.09
CA ILE A 497 7.42 -1.39 7.85
C ILE A 497 6.72 -2.38 8.77
N CYS A 498 5.64 -1.93 9.40
CA CYS A 498 4.87 -2.71 10.36
C CYS A 498 3.38 -2.44 10.16
N ARG A 499 2.61 -3.52 9.95
CA ARG A 499 1.24 -3.44 9.46
C ARG A 499 0.19 -3.27 10.54
N ASP A 500 0.33 -3.88 11.70
CA ASP A 500 -0.83 -4.06 12.57
C ASP A 500 -0.66 -3.37 13.93
N GLU A 501 0.56 -3.24 14.46
CA GLU A 501 0.69 -2.87 15.87
C GLU A 501 1.75 -1.82 16.19
N ALA A 502 3.02 -2.20 16.27
CA ALA A 502 3.98 -1.42 17.04
C ALA A 502 5.44 -1.62 16.64
N MET A 503 6.20 -0.54 16.76
CA MET A 503 7.65 -0.57 16.69
C MET A 503 8.26 -0.05 17.99
N VAL A 504 8.87 -0.96 18.76
CA VAL A 504 9.51 -0.67 20.04
C VAL A 504 11.01 -0.74 19.88
N PHE A 505 11.70 0.36 20.13
CA PHE A 505 13.16 0.38 20.14
C PHE A 505 13.66 1.06 21.40
N SER A 506 14.84 0.64 21.87
CA SER A 506 15.42 1.17 23.09
C SER A 506 16.88 1.57 22.88
N GLY A 507 17.16 2.86 23.08
CA GLY A 507 18.51 3.44 22.99
C GLY A 507 18.68 4.41 21.83
N TRP A 508 19.87 4.39 21.24
CA TRP A 508 20.27 5.22 20.10
C TRP A 508 19.86 4.55 18.80
N LEU A 509 19.40 5.31 17.83
CA LEU A 509 18.98 4.75 16.54
C LEU A 509 19.30 5.72 15.42
N ARG A 510 20.07 5.25 14.43
CA ARG A 510 20.21 5.93 13.15
C ARG A 510 19.71 5.01 12.05
N PHE A 511 18.63 5.40 11.40
CA PHE A 511 18.18 4.73 10.19
C PHE A 511 18.62 5.53 8.96
N ASN A 512 19.07 4.81 7.94
CA ASN A 512 19.35 5.36 6.63
C ASN A 512 18.48 4.62 5.63
N TYR A 513 17.56 5.34 5.01
CA TYR A 513 16.73 4.78 3.97
C TYR A 513 17.55 4.34 2.75
N ASP A 514 17.25 3.15 2.24
CA ASP A 514 17.83 2.64 1.01
C ASP A 514 16.94 3.02 -0.18
N SER A 515 17.23 4.14 -0.83
CA SER A 515 16.41 4.63 -1.93
C SER A 515 16.25 3.62 -3.08
N ARG A 516 17.06 2.56 -3.16
CA ARG A 516 16.95 1.53 -4.20
C ARG A 516 15.62 0.77 -4.15
N VAL A 517 14.93 0.71 -3.00
CA VAL A 517 13.60 0.06 -2.90
C VAL A 517 12.42 0.96 -3.24
N HIS A 518 12.65 2.26 -3.46
CA HIS A 518 11.59 3.20 -3.77
C HIS A 518 10.88 2.82 -5.09
N SER A 519 9.55 2.79 -5.06
CA SER A 519 8.62 2.51 -6.15
C SER A 519 8.91 3.29 -7.44
N ARG A 520 9.47 4.51 -7.35
CA ARG A 520 9.86 5.32 -8.51
C ARG A 520 10.94 4.66 -9.38
N TYR A 521 11.73 3.75 -8.80
CA TYR A 521 12.79 3.03 -9.49
C TYR A 521 12.35 1.67 -10.00
N ALA A 522 11.25 1.11 -9.48
CA ALA A 522 10.69 -0.17 -9.89
C ALA A 522 9.96 -0.12 -11.26
N THR A 523 9.74 1.06 -11.83
CA THR A 523 9.13 1.27 -13.17
C THR A 523 10.11 1.76 -14.22
N SER A 524 11.35 2.07 -13.83
CA SER A 524 12.36 2.53 -14.79
C SER A 524 12.97 1.31 -15.49
N PRO A 525 12.92 1.22 -16.84
CA PRO A 525 13.61 0.17 -17.58
C PRO A 525 15.14 0.20 -17.41
N ASN A 526 15.68 1.15 -16.64
CA ASN A 526 17.10 1.25 -16.30
C ASN A 526 17.40 0.89 -14.82
N LEU A 527 16.41 0.48 -14.02
CA LEU A 527 16.60 0.13 -12.60
C LEU A 527 15.85 -1.16 -12.27
N PHE A 528 16.63 -2.24 -12.17
CA PHE A 528 16.21 -3.64 -12.26
C PHE A 528 16.26 -4.38 -10.91
N ILE A 529 16.15 -3.70 -9.76
CA ILE A 529 16.23 -4.40 -8.47
C ILE A 529 14.84 -4.85 -8.05
N ASP A 530 14.41 -5.96 -8.63
CA ASP A 530 13.26 -6.72 -8.16
C ASP A 530 13.72 -7.66 -7.04
N LEU A 531 13.45 -7.26 -5.80
CA LEU A 531 13.71 -8.11 -4.62
C LEU A 531 12.61 -9.16 -4.42
N GLY A 532 11.47 -9.04 -5.11
CA GLY A 532 10.22 -9.73 -4.79
C GLY A 532 9.70 -9.30 -3.43
N LEU A 533 9.52 -8.00 -3.20
CA LEU A 533 8.92 -7.48 -1.97
C LEU A 533 7.40 -7.75 -1.94
N PRO A 534 6.79 -7.81 -0.75
CA PRO A 534 5.35 -8.03 -0.60
C PRO A 534 4.49 -7.02 -1.39
N GLU A 535 3.42 -7.51 -2.01
CA GLU A 535 2.54 -6.71 -2.85
C GLU A 535 1.25 -6.32 -2.12
N ALA A 536 0.89 -5.03 -2.15
CA ALA A 536 -0.32 -4.52 -1.51
C ALA A 536 -1.53 -4.51 -2.45
N ASN A 537 -1.29 -4.28 -3.74
CA ASN A 537 -2.32 -4.13 -4.75
C ASN A 537 -2.02 -5.07 -5.91
N THR A 538 -3.05 -5.76 -6.39
CA THR A 538 -2.96 -6.60 -7.59
C THR A 538 -3.04 -5.78 -8.88
N ILE A 539 -3.52 -4.53 -8.80
CA ILE A 539 -3.73 -3.64 -9.93
C ILE A 539 -3.52 -2.17 -9.51
N GLY A 540 -3.03 -1.34 -10.42
CA GLY A 540 -2.89 0.11 -10.21
C GLY A 540 -3.21 0.91 -11.47
N LEU A 541 -4.00 1.96 -11.32
CA LEU A 541 -4.29 2.92 -12.39
C LEU A 541 -3.20 4.00 -12.43
N LEU A 542 -2.45 4.09 -13.52
CA LEU A 542 -1.37 5.06 -13.71
C LEU A 542 -1.86 6.37 -14.35
N SER A 543 -2.84 6.28 -15.24
CA SER A 543 -3.46 7.44 -15.88
C SER A 543 -4.87 7.09 -16.35
N LEU A 544 -5.73 8.10 -16.41
CA LEU A 544 -7.06 8.03 -17.01
C LEU A 544 -7.36 9.35 -17.71
N GLN A 545 -7.75 9.29 -18.97
CA GLN A 545 -8.14 10.46 -19.74
C GLN A 545 -9.26 10.12 -20.73
N GLU A 546 -10.10 11.11 -21.04
CA GLU A 546 -11.05 10.99 -22.13
C GLU A 546 -10.35 11.33 -23.46
N ILE A 547 -10.63 10.54 -24.49
CA ILE A 547 -10.12 10.77 -25.85
C ILE A 547 -11.28 10.94 -26.84
N SER A 548 -10.95 11.37 -28.07
CA SER A 548 -11.93 11.49 -29.14
C SER A 548 -12.72 10.18 -29.32
N PRO A 549 -14.05 10.24 -29.47
CA PRO A 549 -14.89 9.05 -29.57
C PRO A 549 -14.40 8.08 -30.64
N GLN A 550 -14.17 6.83 -30.25
CA GLN A 550 -13.80 5.75 -31.16
C GLN A 550 -15.04 4.93 -31.52
N PRO A 551 -15.11 4.34 -32.74
CA PRO A 551 -16.19 3.44 -33.09
C PRO A 551 -16.11 2.16 -32.24
N ILE A 552 -17.27 1.56 -31.96
CA ILE A 552 -17.35 0.21 -31.41
C ILE A 552 -17.25 -0.76 -32.59
N LEU A 553 -16.25 -1.66 -32.54
CA LEU A 553 -15.97 -2.64 -33.59
C LEU A 553 -16.96 -3.80 -33.64
#